data_AF-A0A2E8Q700-F1
#
_entry.id   AF-A0A2E8Q700-F1
#
_cell.length_a   1.000
_cell.length_b   1.000
_cell.length_c   1.000
_cell.angle_alpha   90.00
_cell.angle_beta   90.00
_cell.angle_gamma   90.00
#
_symmetry.space_group_name_H-M   'P 1'
#
loop_
_entity.id
_entity.type
_entity.pdbx_description
1 polymer ?
#
loop_
_entity_poly.entity_id
_entity_poly.type
_entity_poly.pdbx_seq_one_letter_code
_entity_poly.pdbx_strand_id
1 'polypeptide(L)' 'MDTVYEAGILFLCSAVAEPEYLYLEGEGVFEFERTVSRLNEMQSESWAQRFNSSNQ' A
#
# COMPACT_ATOMS: atom_id res chain seq x y z
N MET A 1 -0.79 -1.33 8.44
CA MET A 1 -1.02 -0.98 7.01
C MET A 1 -2.49 -0.80 6.72
N ASP A 2 -3.37 -1.70 7.15
CA ASP A 2 -4.82 -1.53 6.97
C ASP A 2 -5.35 -0.18 7.47
N THR A 3 -4.90 0.29 8.65
CA THR A 3 -5.29 1.61 9.18
C THR A 3 -4.92 2.78 8.26
N VAL A 4 -3.77 2.71 7.58
CA VAL A 4 -3.34 3.76 6.63
C VAL A 4 -4.20 3.73 5.37
N TYR A 5 -4.46 2.52 4.88
CA TYR A 5 -5.31 2.29 3.72
C TYR A 5 -6.77 2.74 4.00
N GLU A 6 -7.32 2.35 5.14
CA GLU A 6 -8.67 2.73 5.57
C GLU A 6 -8.80 4.23 5.82
N ALA A 7 -7.75 4.88 6.32
CA ALA A 7 -7.71 6.33 6.50
C ALA A 7 -7.74 7.11 5.18
N GLY A 8 -7.49 6.46 4.03
CA GLY A 8 -7.59 7.09 2.71
C GLY A 8 -6.64 8.27 2.53
N ILE A 9 -5.49 8.25 3.21
CA ILE A 9 -4.51 9.33 3.18
C ILE A 9 -3.54 9.17 2.00
N LEU A 10 -2.86 10.26 1.65
CA LEU A 10 -1.66 10.19 0.83
C LEU A 10 -0.49 9.69 1.69
N PHE A 11 0.05 8.54 1.35
CA PHE A 11 1.12 7.88 2.10
C PHE A 11 2.43 7.90 1.32
N LEU A 12 3.53 8.29 1.98
CA LEU A 12 4.87 8.28 1.42
C LEU A 12 5.80 7.44 2.32
N CYS A 13 6.49 6.47 1.71
CA CYS A 13 7.51 5.68 2.39
C CYS A 13 8.64 5.32 1.42
N SER A 14 9.77 4.88 1.97
CA SER A 14 10.90 4.35 1.20
C SER A 14 11.25 2.95 1.69
N ALA A 15 11.68 2.09 0.78
CA ALA A 15 12.18 0.76 1.10
C ALA A 15 13.38 0.40 0.20
N VAL A 16 14.09 -0.66 0.56
CA VAL A 16 15.31 -1.11 -0.16
C VAL A 16 15.00 -1.84 -1.48
N ALA A 17 13.74 -2.21 -1.71
CA ALA A 17 13.23 -2.87 -2.91
C ALA A 17 11.73 -2.59 -3.07
N GLU A 18 11.16 -2.98 -4.22
CA GLU A 18 9.71 -2.94 -4.45
C GLU A 18 8.95 -3.83 -3.45
N PRO A 19 7.67 -3.53 -3.14
CA PRO A 19 6.90 -4.24 -2.12
C PRO A 19 6.93 -5.77 -2.24
N GLU A 20 6.87 -6.30 -3.47
CA GLU A 20 6.89 -7.73 -3.77
C GLU A 20 8.18 -8.43 -3.31
N TYR A 21 9.29 -7.70 -3.18
CA TYR A 21 10.60 -8.24 -2.86
C TYR A 21 11.06 -7.98 -1.42
N LEU A 22 10.23 -7.32 -0.60
CA LEU A 22 10.60 -6.99 0.78
C LEU A 22 10.48 -8.18 1.75
N TYR A 23 9.65 -9.17 1.44
CA TYR A 23 9.40 -10.30 2.33
C TYR A 23 9.05 -11.56 1.53
N LEU A 24 10.07 -12.22 1.00
CA LEU A 24 9.93 -13.37 0.09
C LEU A 24 9.82 -14.72 0.82
N GLU A 25 10.34 -14.82 2.05
CA GLU A 25 10.47 -16.07 2.79
C GLU A 25 10.29 -15.83 4.29
N GLY A 26 9.70 -16.81 5.00
CA GLY A 26 9.47 -16.75 6.44
C GLY A 26 8.01 -16.98 6.83
N GLU A 27 7.73 -16.96 8.13
CA GLU A 27 6.36 -16.98 8.65
C GLU A 27 5.68 -15.63 8.32
N GLY A 28 4.48 -15.67 7.73
CA GLY A 28 3.73 -14.45 7.40
C GLY A 28 3.85 -13.95 5.96
N VAL A 29 4.52 -14.66 5.05
CA VAL A 29 4.65 -14.23 3.63
C VAL A 29 3.28 -14.08 2.98
N PHE A 30 2.38 -15.04 3.17
CA PHE A 30 1.01 -15.01 2.63
C PHE A 30 0.21 -13.82 3.18
N GLU A 31 0.32 -13.54 4.48
CA GLU A 31 -0.30 -12.39 5.11
C GLU A 31 0.28 -11.06 4.59
N PHE A 32 1.57 -11.05 4.26
CA PHE A 32 2.27 -9.90 3.70
C PHE A 32 1.86 -9.60 2.26
N GLU A 33 1.46 -10.61 1.47
CA GLU A 33 0.91 -10.38 0.11
C GLU A 33 -0.28 -9.41 0.12
N ARG A 34 -1.12 -9.44 1.17
CA ARG A 34 -2.21 -8.45 1.33
C ARG A 34 -1.67 -7.03 1.54
N THR A 35 -0.55 -6.90 2.24
CA THR A 35 0.12 -5.60 2.41
C THR A 35 0.65 -5.09 1.08
N VAL A 36 1.29 -5.95 0.28
CA VAL A 36 1.78 -5.63 -1.07
C VAL A 36 0.64 -5.15 -1.96
N SER A 37 -0.47 -5.88 -2.01
CA SER A 37 -1.63 -5.50 -2.84
C SER A 37 -2.16 -4.10 -2.48
N ARG A 38 -2.25 -3.77 -1.19
CA ARG A 38 -2.68 -2.44 -0.75
C ARG A 38 -1.67 -1.35 -1.11
N LEU A 39 -0.38 -1.63 -0.96
CA LEU A 39 0.68 -0.68 -1.36
C LEU A 39 0.61 -0.38 -2.86
N ASN A 40 0.36 -1.40 -3.69
CA ASN A 40 0.20 -1.21 -5.14
C ASN A 40 -1.05 -0.41 -5.48
N GLU A 41 -2.18 -0.67 -4.80
CA GLU A 41 -3.38 0.11 -4.99
C GLU A 41 -3.18 1.58 -4.60
N MET A 42 -2.51 1.85 -3.47
CA MET A 42 -2.22 3.21 -3.01
C MET A 42 -1.27 3.99 -3.93
N GLN A 43 -0.53 3.30 -4.81
CA GLN A 43 0.31 3.91 -5.85
C GLN A 43 -0.44 4.19 -7.17
N SER A 44 -1.66 3.67 -7.32
CA SER A 44 -2.42 3.80 -8.56
C SER A 44 -2.97 5.22 -8.77
N GLU A 45 -3.18 5.58 -10.04
CA GLU A 45 -3.89 6.82 -10.40
C GLU A 45 -5.30 6.87 -9.81
N SER A 46 -5.99 5.73 -9.74
CA SER A 46 -7.32 5.62 -9.13
C SER A 46 -7.32 5.99 -7.65
N TRP A 47 -6.25 5.65 -6.92
CA TRP A 47 -6.11 6.07 -5.52
C TRP A 47 -5.92 7.57 -5.40
N ALA A 48 -5.07 8.16 -6.23
CA ALA A 48 -4.88 9.62 -6.26
C ALA A 48 -6.18 10.36 -6.59
N GLN A 49 -6.98 9.84 -7.52
CA GLN A 49 -8.31 10.37 -7.83
C GLN A 49 -9.26 10.27 -6.64
N ARG A 50 -9.30 9.12 -5.94
CA ARG A 50 -10.11 8.91 -4.72
C ARG A 50 -9.72 9.86 -3.59
N PHE A 51 -8.42 10.11 -3.40
CA PHE A 51 -7.94 11.07 -2.41
C PHE A 51 -8.40 12.49 -2.78
N ASN A 52 -8.26 12.90 -4.04
CA ASN A 52 -8.66 14.23 -4.50
C ASN A 52 -10.17 14.48 -4.37
N SER A 53 -11.00 13.46 -4.62
CA SER A 53 -12.46 13.58 -4.45
C SER A 53 -12.90 13.64 -2.99
N SER A 54 -12.10 13.12 -2.06
CA SER A 54 -12.39 13.17 -0.62
C SER A 54 -12.00 14.49 0.04
N ASN A 55 -11.20 15.33 -0.65
CA ASN A 55 -10.74 16.63 -0.18
C ASN A 55 -11.47 17.82 -0.84
N GLN A 56 -12.57 17.57 -1.56
CA GLN A 56 -13.53 18.57 -2.04
C GLN A 56 -14.79 18.54 -1.17
#